data_AF-A0AA40UXK9-F1
#
_entry.id   AF-A0AA40UXK9-F1
#
_cell.length_a   1.000
_cell.length_b   1.000
_cell.length_c   1.000
_cell.angle_alpha   90.00
_cell.angle_beta   90.00
_cell.angle_gamma   90.00
#
_symmetry.space_group_name_H-M   'P 1'
#
loop_
_entity.id
_entity.type
_entity.pdbx_description
1 polymer ?
#
loop_
_entity_poly.entity_id
_entity_poly.type
_entity_poly.pdbx_seq_one_letter_code
_entity_poly.pdbx_strand_id
1 'polypeptide(L)'
;MPQGADDLPLNANGPAYTSQQDRHGVPLSYVGEKLSRAIEDLHRHAQRCQGGRDDLRGAMYRLLVAYLGLHNMLGKANDRTLTDRLLDGSSQNLETWLRLVDREGDVRGLAGLDNRD
;
A
#
# COMPACT_ATOMS: atom_id res chain seq x y z
N MET A 1 19.12 -6.89 -19.76
CA MET A 1 19.21 -7.51 -18.44
C MET A 1 17.89 -7.23 -17.71
N PRO A 2 17.10 -8.23 -17.30
CA PRO A 2 15.90 -7.95 -16.52
C PRO A 2 16.37 -7.55 -15.11
N GLN A 3 16.08 -6.30 -14.71
CA GLN A 3 16.30 -5.85 -13.34
C GLN A 3 15.22 -6.51 -12.48
N GLY A 4 15.62 -7.62 -11.85
CA GLY A 4 14.75 -8.45 -11.02
C GLY A 4 14.31 -7.72 -9.76
N ALA A 5 13.16 -8.14 -9.24
CA ALA A 5 12.46 -7.63 -8.07
C ALA A 5 13.25 -7.70 -6.73
N ASP A 6 14.56 -8.00 -6.77
CA ASP A 6 15.43 -8.28 -5.63
C ASP A 6 15.98 -7.01 -4.95
N ASP A 7 15.87 -5.83 -5.57
CA ASP A 7 16.33 -4.55 -5.00
C ASP A 7 15.34 -3.89 -4.02
N LEU A 8 14.22 -4.56 -3.69
CA LEU A 8 13.19 -4.03 -2.82
C LEU A 8 13.20 -4.77 -1.47
N PRO A 9 13.76 -4.22 -0.38
CA PRO A 9 13.80 -4.89 0.91
C PRO A 9 12.38 -5.17 1.42
N LEU A 10 12.03 -6.46 1.57
CA LEU A 10 10.69 -6.98 1.84
C LEU A 10 10.36 -7.17 3.34
N ASN A 11 11.08 -6.56 4.27
CA ASN A 11 10.86 -6.87 5.70
C ASN A 11 9.57 -6.20 6.23
N ALA A 12 8.60 -7.06 6.58
CA ALA A 12 7.32 -6.73 7.17
C ALA A 12 7.50 -6.12 8.57
N ASN A 13 6.59 -5.21 8.90
CA ASN A 13 6.42 -4.49 10.17
C ASN A 13 7.33 -4.92 11.34
N GLY A 14 8.14 -3.98 11.86
CA GLY A 14 8.86 -4.20 13.12
C GLY A 14 7.90 -4.46 14.30
N PRO A 15 8.40 -5.06 15.40
CA PRO A 15 7.57 -5.56 16.52
C PRO A 15 6.72 -4.49 17.23
N ALA A 16 6.98 -3.21 17.00
CA ALA A 16 6.20 -2.10 17.55
C ALA A 16 4.81 -1.93 16.90
N TYR A 17 4.52 -2.60 15.78
CA TYR A 17 3.27 -2.47 15.02
C TYR A 17 2.42 -3.75 15.00
N THR A 18 2.74 -4.73 15.85
CA THR A 18 2.03 -6.03 15.87
C THR A 18 1.15 -6.14 17.11
N SER A 19 -0.16 -6.25 16.93
CA SER A 19 -1.14 -6.59 17.96
C SER A 19 -2.16 -7.56 17.39
N GLN A 20 -2.43 -8.67 18.08
CA GLN A 20 -3.50 -9.58 17.69
C GLN A 20 -4.86 -8.93 17.98
N GLN A 21 -5.78 -9.00 17.02
CA GLN A 21 -7.15 -8.50 17.16
C GLN A 21 -8.11 -9.47 16.45
N ASP A 22 -9.13 -9.93 17.18
CA ASP A 22 -10.23 -10.69 16.58
C ASP A 22 -11.24 -9.72 15.98
N ARG A 23 -11.66 -10.00 14.74
CA ARG A 23 -12.60 -9.16 14.00
C ARG A 23 -13.79 -9.96 13.49
N HIS A 24 -14.98 -9.45 13.76
CA HIS A 24 -16.23 -9.91 13.15
C HIS A 24 -16.81 -8.76 12.31
N GLY A 25 -16.73 -8.86 10.99
CA GLY A 25 -17.16 -7.78 10.10
C GLY A 25 -16.84 -8.07 8.63
N VAL A 26 -16.94 -7.02 7.81
CA VAL A 26 -16.65 -7.12 6.37
C VAL A 26 -15.27 -7.72 6.09
N PRO A 27 -15.13 -8.57 5.05
CA PRO A 27 -13.85 -9.15 4.68
C PRO A 27 -12.78 -8.09 4.42
N LEU A 28 -11.58 -8.29 4.95
CA LEU A 28 -10.48 -7.36 4.76
C LEU A 28 -10.07 -7.21 3.29
N SER A 29 -10.25 -8.25 2.47
CA SER A 29 -10.08 -8.17 1.02
C SER A 29 -11.03 -7.16 0.37
N TYR A 30 -12.27 -7.08 0.84
CA TYR A 30 -13.22 -6.07 0.37
C TYR A 30 -12.78 -4.66 0.76
N VAL A 31 -12.26 -4.48 1.98
CA VAL A 31 -11.69 -3.20 2.42
C VAL A 31 -10.49 -2.82 1.56
N GLY A 32 -9.60 -3.78 1.25
CA GLY A 32 -8.44 -3.58 0.38
C GLY A 32 -8.85 -3.14 -1.02
N GLU A 33 -9.86 -3.77 -1.62
CA GLU A 33 -10.42 -3.37 -2.91
C GLU A 33 -10.91 -1.91 -2.89
N LYS A 34 -11.59 -1.47 -1.82
CA LYS A 34 -12.08 -0.08 -1.72
C LYS A 34 -10.96 0.93 -1.51
N LEU A 35 -9.94 0.59 -0.73
CA LEU A 35 -8.75 1.43 -0.58
C LEU A 35 -7.98 1.56 -1.89
N SER A 36 -7.81 0.46 -2.63
CA SER A 36 -7.18 0.45 -3.95
C SER A 36 -7.91 1.37 -4.93
N ARG A 37 -9.24 1.24 -5.04
CA ARG A 37 -10.06 2.14 -5.88
C ARG A 37 -9.96 3.60 -5.46
N ALA A 38 -9.94 3.90 -4.16
CA ALA A 38 -9.80 5.27 -3.67
C ALA A 38 -8.45 5.89 -4.05
N ILE A 39 -7.38 5.10 -4.03
CA ILE A 39 -6.04 5.52 -4.49
C ILE A 39 -6.08 5.82 -6.00
N GLU A 40 -6.68 4.95 -6.81
CA GLU A 40 -6.82 5.14 -8.25
C GLU A 40 -7.65 6.38 -8.60
N ASP A 41 -8.77 6.59 -7.91
CA ASP A 41 -9.65 7.74 -8.13
C ASP A 41 -8.95 9.05 -7.76
N LEU A 42 -8.21 9.07 -6.64
CA LEU A 42 -7.42 10.24 -6.23
C LEU A 42 -6.30 10.53 -7.23
N HIS A 43 -5.58 9.52 -7.70
CA HIS A 43 -4.58 9.67 -8.75
C HIS A 43 -5.21 10.28 -10.01
N ARG A 44 -6.32 9.70 -10.48
CA ARG A 44 -7.03 10.19 -11.68
C ARG A 44 -7.52 11.63 -11.51
N HIS A 45 -7.90 12.02 -10.30
CA HIS A 45 -8.27 13.40 -9.98
C HIS A 45 -7.05 14.33 -10.00
N ALA A 46 -5.93 13.92 -9.38
CA ALA A 46 -4.69 14.68 -9.36
C ALA A 46 -4.14 14.95 -10.77
N GLN A 47 -4.27 13.99 -11.68
CA GLN A 47 -3.85 14.14 -13.09
C GLN A 47 -4.67 15.18 -13.87
N ARG A 48 -5.87 15.55 -13.37
CA ARG A 48 -6.76 16.54 -14.02
C ARG A 48 -6.75 17.91 -13.35
N CYS A 49 -6.27 18.01 -12.12
CA CYS A 49 -6.25 19.24 -11.35
C CYS A 49 -4.95 20.03 -11.57
N GLN A 50 -5.07 21.34 -11.80
CA GLN A 50 -3.94 22.26 -11.96
C GLN A 50 -3.53 22.97 -10.65
N GLY A 51 -4.12 22.60 -9.51
CA GLY A 51 -3.85 23.20 -8.19
C GLY A 51 -4.20 22.28 -7.02
N GLY A 52 -3.87 22.67 -5.79
CA GLY A 52 -4.17 21.89 -4.57
C GLY A 52 -3.30 20.63 -4.38
N ARG A 53 -2.11 20.59 -4.98
CA ARG A 53 -1.21 19.42 -4.96
C ARG A 53 -0.84 18.96 -3.55
N ASP A 54 -0.67 19.87 -2.59
CA ASP A 54 -0.28 19.51 -1.23
C ASP A 54 -1.40 18.78 -0.47
N ASP A 55 -2.66 19.18 -0.67
CA ASP A 55 -3.82 18.48 -0.09
C ASP A 55 -3.98 17.08 -0.70
N LEU A 56 -3.80 16.96 -2.01
CA LEU A 56 -3.83 15.68 -2.73
C LEU A 56 -2.71 14.75 -2.28
N ARG A 57 -1.50 15.29 -2.08
CA ARG A 57 -0.36 14.56 -1.53
C ARG A 57 -0.66 14.07 -0.11
N GLY A 58 -1.23 14.91 0.74
CA GLY A 58 -1.64 14.54 2.09
C GLY A 58 -2.70 13.44 2.11
N ALA A 59 -3.69 13.50 1.21
CA ALA A 59 -4.70 12.46 1.06
C ALA A 59 -4.10 11.15 0.55
N MET A 60 -3.26 11.20 -0.48
CA MET A 60 -2.59 10.05 -1.07
C MET A 60 -1.71 9.35 -0.04
N TYR A 61 -0.91 10.10 0.71
CA TYR A 61 -0.06 9.57 1.77
C TYR A 61 -0.87 8.71 2.76
N ARG A 62 -1.98 9.23 3.27
CA ARG A 62 -2.81 8.52 4.26
C ARG A 62 -3.46 7.26 3.67
N LEU A 63 -3.90 7.31 2.41
CA LEU A 63 -4.44 6.15 1.71
C LEU A 63 -3.37 5.06 1.53
N LEU A 64 -2.15 5.44 1.14
CA LEU A 64 -1.04 4.51 1.00
C LEU A 64 -0.65 3.88 2.34
N VAL A 65 -0.61 4.67 3.42
CA VAL A 65 -0.38 4.14 4.79
C VAL A 65 -1.48 3.16 5.18
N ALA A 66 -2.76 3.48 4.95
CA ALA A 66 -3.87 2.60 5.28
C ALA A 66 -3.83 1.28 4.48
N TYR A 67 -3.56 1.37 3.17
CA TYR A 67 -3.48 0.21 2.28
C TYR A 67 -2.28 -0.67 2.63
N LEU A 68 -1.09 -0.09 2.84
CA LEU A 68 0.09 -0.84 3.30
C LEU A 68 -0.11 -1.43 4.70
N GLY A 69 -0.79 -0.72 5.60
CA GLY A 69 -1.17 -1.22 6.92
C GLY A 69 -2.06 -2.45 6.86
N LEU A 70 -3.09 -2.41 6.02
CA LEU A 70 -4.00 -3.53 5.80
C LEU A 70 -3.25 -4.77 5.29
N HIS A 71 -2.23 -4.58 4.46
CA HIS A 71 -1.43 -5.64 3.86
C HIS A 71 -0.19 -6.04 4.70
N ASN A 72 -0.07 -5.55 5.94
CA ASN A 72 1.10 -5.78 6.82
C ASN A 72 2.46 -5.35 6.23
N MET A 73 2.46 -4.26 5.47
CA MET A 73 3.61 -3.72 4.74
C MET A 73 3.95 -2.27 5.14
N LEU A 74 3.62 -1.82 6.36
CA LEU A 74 3.93 -0.45 6.82
C LEU A 74 5.44 -0.15 6.84
N GLY A 75 6.29 -1.17 7.02
CA GLY A 75 7.73 -1.02 6.83
C GLY A 75 8.11 -0.39 5.48
N LYS A 76 7.27 -0.59 4.45
CA LYS A 76 7.43 -0.01 3.10
C LYS A 76 6.93 1.43 2.96
N ALA A 77 6.14 1.93 3.92
CA ALA A 77 5.62 3.30 3.92
C ALA A 77 6.71 4.36 4.28
N ASN A 78 7.91 3.92 4.67
CA ASN A 78 9.03 4.81 5.01
C ASN A 78 9.72 5.44 3.78
N ASP A 79 9.42 5.01 2.56
CA ASP A 79 9.84 5.71 1.35
C ASP A 79 9.08 7.04 1.23
N ARG A 80 9.74 8.13 1.64
CA ARG A 80 9.20 9.49 1.60
C ARG A 80 8.87 9.96 0.17
N THR A 81 9.43 9.33 -0.85
CA THR A 81 9.18 9.68 -2.26
C THR A 81 8.00 8.91 -2.86
N LEU A 82 7.55 7.83 -2.20
CA LEU A 82 6.52 6.93 -2.74
C LEU A 82 5.23 7.67 -3.07
N THR A 83 4.82 8.59 -2.18
CA THR A 83 3.58 9.37 -2.37
C THR A 83 3.66 10.20 -3.65
N ASP A 84 4.77 10.91 -3.85
CA ASP A 84 4.97 11.74 -5.05
C ASP A 84 5.04 10.91 -6.32
N ARG A 85 5.80 9.81 -6.29
CA ARG A 85 5.93 8.93 -7.47
C ARG A 85 4.60 8.33 -7.89
N LEU A 86 3.75 7.95 -6.94
CA LEU A 86 2.44 7.35 -7.24
C LEU A 86 1.38 8.39 -7.58
N LEU A 87 1.44 9.59 -7.00
CA LEU A 87 0.50 10.67 -7.31
C LEU A 87 0.77 11.27 -8.69
N ASP A 88 2.04 11.55 -8.98
CA ASP A 88 2.48 12.29 -10.17
C ASP A 88 2.93 11.38 -11.32
N GLY A 89 3.14 10.08 -11.04
CA GLY A 89 3.54 9.09 -12.03
C GLY A 89 2.43 8.74 -13.02
N SER A 90 2.64 7.66 -13.78
CA SER A 90 1.63 7.14 -14.71
C SER A 90 0.62 6.22 -14.00
N SER A 91 -0.59 6.12 -14.55
CA SER A 91 -1.59 5.15 -14.10
C SER A 91 -1.07 3.71 -14.15
N GLN A 92 -0.23 3.37 -15.13
CA GLN A 92 0.36 2.05 -15.27
C GLN A 92 1.34 1.73 -14.12
N ASN A 93 2.12 2.72 -13.68
CA ASN A 93 3.00 2.58 -12.53
C ASN A 93 2.19 2.35 -11.26
N LEU A 94 1.10 3.10 -11.09
CA LEU A 94 0.19 2.92 -9.97
C LEU A 94 -0.45 1.53 -9.95
N GLU A 95 -1.02 1.09 -11.07
CA GLU A 95 -1.66 -0.23 -11.19
C GLU A 95 -0.66 -1.36 -10.91
N THR A 96 0.57 -1.23 -11.42
CA THR A 96 1.63 -2.21 -11.18
C THR A 96 2.01 -2.26 -9.70
N TRP A 97 2.08 -1.11 -9.05
CA TRP A 97 2.35 -1.03 -7.62
C TRP A 97 1.24 -1.64 -6.77
N LEU A 98 -0.03 -1.36 -7.08
CA LEU A 98 -1.19 -1.95 -6.39
C LEU A 98 -1.17 -3.48 -6.51
N ARG A 99 -0.97 -4.02 -7.72
CA ARG A 99 -0.85 -5.47 -7.94
C ARG A 99 0.30 -6.10 -7.18
N LEU A 100 1.42 -5.40 -7.02
CA LEU A 100 2.55 -5.88 -6.22
C LEU A 100 2.18 -5.97 -4.73
N VAL A 101 1.47 -4.98 -4.19
CA VAL A 101 1.01 -4.99 -2.79
C VAL A 101 -0.04 -6.08 -2.56
N ASP A 102 -0.96 -6.30 -3.50
CA ASP A 102 -1.93 -7.39 -3.41
C ASP A 102 -1.26 -8.78 -3.47
N ARG A 103 -0.18 -8.92 -4.26
CA ARG A 103 0.53 -10.20 -4.41
C ARG A 103 1.41 -10.53 -3.22
N GLU A 104 2.17 -9.56 -2.73
CA GLU A 104 3.18 -9.75 -1.67
C GLU A 104 2.63 -9.47 -0.27
N GLY A 105 1.50 -8.78 -0.18
CA GLY A 105 0.91 -8.36 1.06
C GLY A 105 0.15 -9.48 1.75
N ASP A 106 0.16 -9.43 3.08
CA ASP A 106 -0.57 -10.37 3.90
C ASP A 106 -1.66 -9.64 4.67
N VAL A 107 -2.88 -9.81 4.20
CA VAL A 107 -4.07 -9.19 4.81
C VAL A 107 -4.51 -9.93 6.08
N ARG A 108 -4.07 -11.18 6.29
CA ARG A 108 -4.47 -12.02 7.43
C ARG A 108 -3.44 -12.01 8.56
N GLY A 109 -2.21 -11.57 8.32
CA GLY A 109 -1.14 -11.56 9.32
C GLY A 109 -0.61 -12.96 9.66
N LEU A 110 -0.69 -13.91 8.71
CA LEU A 110 -0.21 -15.28 8.81
C LEU A 110 1.27 -15.44 8.43
N ALA A 111 1.85 -14.48 7.71
CA ALA A 111 3.25 -14.48 7.28
C ALA A 111 4.16 -14.36 8.52
N GLY A 112 4.58 -15.52 9.04
CA GLY A 112 5.37 -15.65 10.26
C GLY A 112 4.87 -16.71 11.25
N LEU A 113 3.66 -17.25 11.05
CA LEU A 113 3.13 -18.36 11.86
C LEU A 113 3.52 -19.74 11.31
N ASP A 114 3.82 -19.87 10.01
CA ASP A 114 4.23 -21.13 9.37
C ASP A 114 5.67 -21.57 9.69
N ASN A 115 6.48 -20.72 10.35
CA ASN A 115 7.87 -21.04 10.73
C ASN A 115 8.02 -21.55 12.17
N ARG A 116 6.94 -22.07 12.76
CA ARG A 116 6.95 -22.70 14.08
C ARG A 116 6.48 -24.15 13.98
N ASP A 117 7.28 -25.00 13.35
CA ASP A 117 7.28 -26.45 13.53
C ASP A 117 8.72 -26.96 13.65
#